data_AF-A0A7C6W890-F1
#
_entry.id   AF-A0A7C6W890-F1
#
_cell.length_a   1.000
_cell.length_b   1.000
_cell.length_c   1.000
_cell.angle_alpha   90.00
_cell.angle_beta   90.00
_cell.angle_gamma   90.00
#
_symmetry.space_group_name_H-M   'P 1'
#
loop_
_entity.id
_entity.type
_entity.pdbx_description
1 polymer ?
#
loop_
_entity_poly.entity_id
_entity_poly.type
_entity_poly.pdbx_seq_one_letter_code
_entity_poly.pdbx_strand_id
1 'polypeptide(L)'
;MNTVSALNRERFYFSHDYGSRNDPKILELRSEYGLKGLGLYWCIVETLAEARDGYINPKLLGGISVGFGISKSRLQEYINFMITIELLREDENGYYSERMMKHKKLRRKLSEAGRRGAENRWKDREIDYETDYETDYEVSDEVDIEVVGVANGVANGVANGVANGVANGEA
;
A
#
# COMPACT_ATOMS: atom_id res chain seq x y z
N MET A 1 -10.38 -21.64 20.22
CA MET A 1 -9.04 -21.03 20.27
C MET A 1 -9.02 -19.87 19.29
N ASN A 2 -8.86 -18.65 19.78
CA ASN A 2 -8.83 -17.45 18.93
C ASN A 2 -7.63 -17.52 18.00
N THR A 3 -7.88 -17.50 16.69
CA THR A 3 -6.84 -17.33 15.70
C THR A 3 -6.21 -15.96 15.93
N VAL A 4 -4.90 -15.96 16.18
CA VAL A 4 -4.09 -14.74 16.18
C VAL A 4 -4.30 -14.06 14.83
N SER A 5 -5.11 -13.00 14.86
CA SER A 5 -5.33 -12.05 13.78
C SER A 5 -3.97 -11.74 13.15
N ALA A 6 -3.83 -12.03 11.86
CA ALA A 6 -2.65 -11.66 11.09
C ALA A 6 -2.39 -10.18 11.34
N LEU A 7 -1.33 -9.87 12.09
CA LEU A 7 -0.87 -8.50 12.30
C LEU A 7 -0.74 -7.88 10.92
N ASN A 8 -1.66 -6.96 10.63
CA ASN A 8 -1.79 -6.24 9.38
C ASN A 8 -0.43 -5.58 9.10
N ARG A 9 0.38 -6.19 8.24
CA ARG A 9 1.64 -5.61 7.78
C ARG A 9 1.30 -4.52 6.78
N GLU A 10 0.78 -3.41 7.30
CA GLU A 10 0.62 -2.21 6.51
C GLU A 10 2.01 -1.81 6.03
N ARG A 11 2.21 -1.83 4.71
CA ARG A 11 3.45 -1.33 4.12
C ARG A 11 3.52 0.17 4.40
N PHE A 12 4.46 0.55 5.27
CA PHE A 12 4.84 1.93 5.60
C PHE A 12 5.55 2.61 4.42
N TYR A 13 4.83 2.77 3.30
CA TYR A 13 5.32 3.47 2.13
C TYR A 13 4.37 4.62 1.78
N PHE A 14 4.92 5.83 1.86
CA PHE A 14 4.29 7.07 1.42
C PHE A 14 5.08 7.65 0.25
N SER A 15 4.42 7.83 -0.91
CA SER A 15 5.08 8.37 -2.09
C SER A 15 5.33 9.87 -1.92
N HIS A 16 6.60 10.27 -1.87
CA HIS A 16 7.00 11.67 -1.96
C HIS A 16 7.34 12.06 -3.41
N ASP A 17 7.24 13.35 -3.74
CA ASP A 17 7.67 13.83 -5.05
C ASP A 17 9.19 13.91 -5.07
N TYR A 18 9.78 13.60 -6.24
CA TYR A 18 11.18 13.89 -6.47
C TYR A 18 11.37 15.41 -6.43
N GLY A 19 12.22 15.89 -5.51
CA GLY A 19 12.51 17.33 -5.38
C GLY A 19 11.54 18.12 -4.50
N SER A 20 10.76 17.48 -3.64
CA SER A 20 9.89 18.14 -2.63
C SER A 20 10.59 19.24 -1.82
N ARG A 21 11.91 19.13 -1.57
CA ARG A 21 12.72 20.17 -0.93
C ARG A 21 12.79 21.51 -1.68
N ASN A 22 12.45 21.51 -2.96
CA ASN A 22 12.45 22.67 -3.86
C ASN A 22 11.03 23.16 -4.16
N ASP A 23 10.00 22.58 -3.55
CA ASP A 23 8.64 23.10 -3.65
C ASP A 23 8.60 24.55 -3.14
N PRO A 24 7.96 25.51 -3.83
CA PRO A 24 7.95 26.91 -3.42
C PRO A 24 7.45 27.14 -1.99
N LYS A 25 6.45 26.39 -1.53
CA LYS A 25 5.91 26.51 -0.17
C LYS A 25 6.89 25.95 0.85
N ILE A 26 7.62 24.88 0.50
CA ILE A 26 8.70 24.36 1.33
C ILE A 26 9.89 25.31 1.38
N LEU A 27 10.21 26.00 0.28
CA LEU A 27 11.22 27.05 0.27
C LEU A 27 10.82 28.24 1.15
N GLU A 28 9.54 28.62 1.14
CA GLU A 28 9.00 29.66 2.03
C GLU A 28 9.03 29.23 3.51
N LEU A 29 8.72 27.97 3.81
CA LEU A 29 8.90 27.42 5.16
C LEU A 29 10.36 27.48 5.62
N ARG A 30 11.30 27.24 4.69
CA ARG A 30 12.73 27.27 4.96
C ARG A 30 13.31 28.68 5.03
N SER A 31 12.69 29.67 4.39
CA SER A 31 13.13 31.07 4.53
C SER A 31 12.91 31.56 5.96
N GLU A 32 11.79 31.15 6.58
CA GLU A 32 11.45 31.53 7.96
C GLU A 32 12.17 30.65 9.01
N TYR A 33 12.20 29.32 8.81
CA TYR A 33 12.64 28.38 9.86
C TYR A 33 13.86 27.53 9.50
N GLY A 34 14.48 27.76 8.35
CA GLY A 34 15.62 26.98 7.87
C GLY A 34 15.31 25.50 7.71
N LEU A 35 16.33 24.65 7.88
CA LEU A 35 16.18 23.19 7.77
C LEU A 35 15.32 22.58 8.89
N LYS A 36 15.15 23.27 10.02
CA LYS A 36 14.26 22.81 11.10
C LYS A 36 12.81 22.81 10.65
N GLY A 37 12.39 23.82 9.88
CA GLY A 37 11.07 23.85 9.26
C GLY A 37 10.85 22.65 8.33
N LEU A 38 11.83 22.35 7.47
CA LEU A 38 11.77 21.18 6.59
C LEU A 38 11.63 19.86 7.36
N GLY A 39 12.45 19.66 8.40
CA GLY A 39 12.39 18.46 9.23
C GLY A 39 11.02 18.31 9.92
N LEU A 40 10.53 19.40 10.52
CA LEU A 40 9.25 19.38 11.21
C LEU A 40 8.06 19.13 10.26
N TYR A 41 8.12 19.68 9.03
CA TYR A 41 7.13 19.38 8.01
C TYR A 41 7.04 17.87 7.73
N TRP A 42 8.18 17.17 7.63
CA TRP A 42 8.17 15.72 7.43
C TRP A 42 7.59 14.96 8.61
N CYS A 43 7.92 15.34 9.85
CA CYS A 43 7.30 14.74 11.04
C CYS A 43 5.77 14.91 11.05
N ILE A 44 5.28 16.07 10.60
CA ILE A 44 3.83 16.33 10.45
C ILE A 44 3.23 15.45 9.35
N VAL A 45 3.87 15.34 8.18
CA VAL A 45 3.39 14.49 7.08
C VAL A 45 3.31 13.02 7.50
N GLU A 46 4.30 12.53 8.25
CA GLU A 46 4.30 11.17 8.79
C GLU A 46 3.14 10.97 9.78
N THR A 47 2.93 11.91 10.69
CA THR A 47 1.79 11.88 11.62
C THR A 47 0.44 11.83 10.88
N LEU A 48 0.29 12.61 9.81
CA LEU A 48 -0.89 12.57 8.93
C LEU A 48 -1.01 11.23 8.18
N ALA A 49 0.12 10.63 7.79
CA ALA A 49 0.13 9.34 7.11
C ALA A 49 -0.32 8.21 8.04
N GLU A 50 0.14 8.24 9.30
CA GLU A 50 -0.20 7.30 10.36
C GLU A 50 -1.65 7.42 10.83
N ALA A 51 -2.19 8.63 10.87
CA ALA A 51 -3.59 8.87 11.20
C ALA A 51 -4.52 8.14 10.22
N ARG A 52 -5.48 7.35 10.71
CA ARG A 52 -6.38 6.54 9.85
C ARG A 52 -7.13 7.38 8.82
N ASP A 53 -7.61 8.53 9.24
CA ASP A 53 -8.38 9.50 8.46
C ASP A 53 -7.51 10.54 7.73
N GLY A 54 -6.25 10.69 8.14
CA GLY A 54 -5.33 11.69 7.57
C GLY A 54 -5.38 13.04 8.26
N TYR A 55 -5.91 13.11 9.48
CA TYR A 55 -6.04 14.34 10.25
C TYR A 55 -5.16 14.33 11.50
N ILE A 56 -4.68 15.51 11.88
CA ILE A 56 -4.13 15.77 13.20
C ILE A 56 -5.19 16.51 14.02
N ASN A 57 -5.58 15.92 15.14
CA ASN A 57 -6.48 16.57 16.09
C ASN A 57 -5.75 17.68 16.87
N PRO A 58 -6.17 18.96 16.80
CA PRO A 58 -5.51 20.07 17.49
C PRO A 58 -5.41 19.88 19.01
N LYS A 59 -6.33 19.13 19.62
CA LYS A 59 -6.33 18.84 21.06
C LYS A 59 -5.13 17.96 21.47
N LEU A 60 -4.57 17.19 20.55
CA LEU A 60 -3.47 16.25 20.81
C LEU A 60 -2.08 16.86 20.57
N LEU A 61 -1.99 18.14 20.17
CA LEU A 61 -0.70 18.79 19.89
C LEU A 61 0.29 18.75 21.06
N GLY A 62 -0.18 18.68 22.30
CA GLY A 62 0.72 18.55 23.46
C GLY A 62 1.49 17.22 23.48
N GLY A 63 0.85 16.12 23.09
CA GLY A 63 1.52 14.82 22.98
C GLY A 63 2.44 14.77 21.76
N ILE A 64 1.97 15.29 20.63
CA ILE A 64 2.74 15.36 19.38
C ILE A 64 4.00 16.20 19.57
N SER A 65 3.92 17.32 20.30
CA SER A 65 5.09 18.18 20.53
C SER A 65 6.19 17.48 21.32
N VAL A 66 5.85 16.56 22.25
CA VAL A 66 6.82 15.73 22.95
C VAL A 66 7.54 14.79 21.98
N GLY A 67 6.79 14.12 21.09
CA GLY A 67 7.37 13.24 20.06
C GLY A 67 8.31 13.97 19.10
N PHE A 68 8.01 15.22 18.78
CA PHE A 68 8.85 16.06 17.92
C PHE A 68 10.00 16.75 18.66
N GLY A 69 10.03 16.69 19.99
CA GLY A 69 11.06 17.35 20.80
C GLY A 69 11.00 18.89 20.76
N ILE A 70 9.80 19.47 20.60
CA ILE A 70 9.59 20.92 20.60
C ILE A 70 8.47 21.34 21.56
N SER A 71 8.41 22.62 21.93
CA SER A 71 7.31 23.09 22.76
C SER A 71 5.98 23.10 21.98
N LYS A 72 4.87 22.89 22.67
CA LYS A 72 3.52 22.97 22.07
C LYS A 72 3.27 24.33 21.41
N SER A 73 3.67 25.43 22.05
CA SER A 73 3.53 26.77 21.50
C SER A 73 4.27 26.92 20.18
N ARG A 74 5.53 26.42 20.13
CA ARG A 74 6.33 26.49 18.92
C ARG A 74 5.76 25.60 17.82
N LEU A 75 5.29 24.39 18.13
CA LEU A 75 4.59 23.54 17.17
C LEU A 75 3.36 24.25 16.57
N GLN A 76 2.57 24.94 17.41
CA GLN A 76 1.43 25.71 16.93
C GLN A 76 1.85 26.84 15.97
N GLU A 77 2.93 27.56 16.27
CA GLU A 77 3.47 28.60 15.36
C GLU A 77 3.82 28.02 13.99
N TYR A 78 4.51 26.88 13.95
CA TYR A 78 4.83 26.18 12.71
C TYR A 78 3.58 25.76 11.94
N ILE A 79 2.59 25.16 12.61
CA ILE A 79 1.34 24.74 11.97
C ILE A 79 0.61 25.95 11.37
N ASN A 80 0.51 27.05 12.13
CA ASN A 80 -0.13 28.27 11.65
C ASN A 80 0.57 28.81 10.39
N PHE A 81 1.90 28.85 10.39
CA PHE A 81 2.67 29.27 9.21
C PHE A 81 2.46 28.33 8.02
N MET A 82 2.46 27.02 8.25
CA MET A 82 2.18 26.01 7.22
C MET A 82 0.76 26.14 6.65
N ILE A 83 -0.22 26.60 7.44
CA ILE A 83 -1.57 26.92 6.96
C ILE A 83 -1.53 28.19 6.09
N THR A 84 -0.82 29.24 6.52
CA THR A 84 -0.68 30.49 5.75
C THR A 84 -0.09 30.26 4.36
N ILE A 85 0.94 29.41 4.25
CA ILE A 85 1.55 29.06 2.96
C ILE A 85 0.87 27.86 2.28
N GLU A 86 -0.25 27.39 2.83
CA GLU A 86 -1.08 26.30 2.30
C GLU A 86 -0.34 24.96 2.08
N LEU A 87 0.59 24.61 2.95
CA LEU A 87 1.07 23.22 3.10
C LEU A 87 0.07 22.38 3.89
N LEU A 88 -0.60 23.01 4.86
CA LEU A 88 -1.68 22.47 5.66
C LEU A 88 -2.97 23.27 5.45
N ARG A 89 -4.08 22.66 5.83
CA ARG A 89 -5.41 23.27 5.95
C ARG A 89 -6.01 22.83 7.29
N GLU A 90 -7.02 23.55 7.74
CA GLU A 90 -7.80 23.24 8.94
C GLU A 90 -9.27 23.20 8.57
N ASP A 91 -9.98 22.19 9.06
CA ASP A 91 -11.45 22.09 9.02
C ASP A 91 -11.98 21.61 10.39
N GLU A 92 -13.25 21.26 10.45
CA GLU A 92 -13.90 20.76 11.67
C GLU A 92 -13.29 19.47 12.26
N ASN A 93 -12.59 18.66 11.44
CA ASN A 93 -11.95 17.42 11.85
C ASN A 93 -10.51 17.64 12.35
N GLY A 94 -9.88 18.75 11.95
CA GLY A 94 -8.55 19.16 12.41
C GLY A 94 -7.63 19.59 11.28
N TYR A 95 -6.32 19.42 11.49
CA TYR A 95 -5.31 19.78 10.48
C TYR A 95 -5.10 18.66 9.47
N TYR A 96 -5.01 19.02 8.20
CA TYR A 96 -4.76 18.08 7.11
C TYR A 96 -3.92 18.68 5.99
N SER A 97 -3.51 17.83 5.05
CA SER A 97 -2.92 18.24 3.78
C SER A 97 -3.73 17.67 2.62
N GLU A 98 -4.05 18.50 1.63
CA GLU A 98 -4.72 18.09 0.39
C GLU A 98 -4.04 16.91 -0.30
N ARG A 99 -2.70 16.93 -0.31
CA ARG A 99 -1.89 15.86 -0.87
C ARG A 99 -2.11 14.55 -0.11
N MET A 100 -2.15 14.60 1.22
CA MET A 100 -2.37 13.41 2.04
C MET A 100 -3.76 12.83 1.80
N MET A 101 -4.78 13.67 1.68
CA MET A 101 -6.15 13.22 1.38
C MET A 101 -6.23 12.50 0.04
N LYS A 102 -5.59 13.05 -1.00
CA LYS A 102 -5.47 12.39 -2.31
C LYS A 102 -4.75 11.06 -2.21
N HIS A 103 -3.65 11.00 -1.44
CA HIS A 103 -2.89 9.77 -1.22
C HIS A 103 -3.73 8.68 -0.55
N LYS A 104 -4.43 8.99 0.56
CA LYS A 104 -5.29 8.03 1.27
C LYS A 104 -6.45 7.56 0.41
N LYS A 105 -7.08 8.45 -0.37
CA LYS A 105 -8.13 8.10 -1.32
C LYS A 105 -7.62 7.12 -2.39
N LEU A 106 -6.43 7.37 -2.95
CA LEU A 106 -5.80 6.48 -3.93
C LEU A 106 -5.48 5.11 -3.32
N ARG A 107 -4.86 5.08 -2.13
CA ARG A 107 -4.55 3.84 -1.40
C ARG A 107 -5.79 3.00 -1.16
N ARG A 108 -6.89 3.61 -0.72
CA ARG A 108 -8.17 2.92 -0.53
C ARG A 108 -8.69 2.32 -1.82
N LYS A 109 -8.70 3.09 -2.92
CA LYS A 109 -9.12 2.60 -4.25
C LYS A 109 -8.29 1.39 -4.72
N LEU A 110 -6.97 1.45 -4.56
CA LEU A 110 -6.08 0.34 -4.93
C LEU A 110 -6.31 -0.89 -4.05
N SER A 111 -6.51 -0.70 -2.75
CA SER A 111 -6.82 -1.78 -1.82
C SER A 111 -8.15 -2.48 -2.16
N GLU A 112 -9.19 -1.71 -2.46
CA GLU A 112 -10.50 -2.24 -2.87
C GLU A 112 -10.42 -3.00 -4.20
N ALA A 113 -9.68 -2.46 -5.18
CA ALA A 113 -9.43 -3.15 -6.45
C ALA A 113 -8.67 -4.46 -6.24
N GLY A 114 -7.65 -4.47 -5.38
CA GLY A 114 -6.89 -5.67 -5.02
C GLY A 114 -7.76 -6.72 -4.32
N ARG A 115 -8.61 -6.30 -3.38
CA ARG A 115 -9.59 -7.18 -2.72
C ARG A 115 -10.52 -7.83 -3.73
N ARG A 116 -11.15 -7.03 -4.60
CA ARG A 116 -12.06 -7.53 -5.63
C ARG A 116 -11.39 -8.50 -6.60
N GLY A 117 -10.15 -8.20 -7.01
CA GLY A 117 -9.37 -9.11 -7.85
C GLY A 117 -9.00 -10.42 -7.16
N ALA A 118 -8.75 -10.40 -5.85
CA ALA A 118 -8.54 -11.63 -5.07
C ALA A 118 -9.83 -12.45 -4.94
N GLU A 119 -10.96 -11.80 -4.64
CA GLU A 119 -12.27 -12.44 -4.54
C GLU A 119 -12.66 -13.16 -5.84
N ASN A 120 -12.49 -12.50 -6.99
CA ASN A 120 -12.79 -13.13 -8.28
C ASN A 120 -11.95 -14.39 -8.52
N ARG A 121 -10.63 -14.32 -8.26
CA ARG A 121 -9.73 -15.48 -8.40
C ARG A 121 -10.09 -16.66 -7.49
N TRP A 122 -10.76 -16.41 -6.37
CA TRP A 122 -11.10 -17.46 -5.41
C TRP A 122 -12.45 -18.09 -5.74
N LYS A 123 -13.41 -17.30 -6.25
CA LYS A 123 -14.68 -17.81 -6.77
C LYS A 123 -14.50 -18.71 -7.99
N ASP A 124 -13.61 -18.34 -8.91
CA ASP A 124 -13.36 -19.15 -10.12
C ASP A 124 -12.72 -20.51 -9.80
N ARG A 125 -12.11 -20.68 -8.63
CA ARG A 125 -11.55 -21.98 -8.18
C ARG A 125 -12.56 -22.91 -7.52
N GLU A 126 -13.70 -22.38 -7.07
CA GLU A 126 -14.74 -23.19 -6.42
C GLU A 126 -15.61 -23.92 -7.46
N ILE A 127 -15.62 -23.43 -8.71
CA ILE A 127 -16.38 -23.99 -9.84
C ILE A 127 -15.70 -25.23 -10.47
N ASP A 128 -14.43 -25.51 -10.13
CA ASP A 128 -13.63 -26.61 -10.73
C ASP A 128 -13.81 -27.97 -10.01
N TYR A 129 -14.76 -28.09 -9.07
CA TYR A 129 -14.99 -29.29 -8.25
C TYR A 129 -16.40 -29.90 -8.40
N GLU A 130 -17.11 -29.65 -9.49
CA GLU A 130 -18.41 -30.28 -9.76
C GLU A 130 -18.28 -31.41 -10.80
N THR A 131 -17.90 -32.59 -10.28
CA THR A 131 -18.27 -33.97 -10.61
C THR A 131 -18.41 -34.44 -12.08
N ASP A 132 -17.43 -35.22 -12.56
CA ASP A 132 -17.64 -36.30 -13.54
C ASP A 132 -17.08 -37.61 -12.95
N TYR A 133 -17.93 -38.36 -12.25
CA TYR A 133 -17.70 -39.78 -11.98
C TYR A 133 -18.93 -40.55 -12.45
N GLU A 134 -18.98 -40.92 -13.73
CA GLU A 134 -19.79 -42.06 -14.16
C GLU A 134 -19.05 -43.33 -13.73
N THR A 135 -19.65 -44.09 -12.81
CA THR A 135 -19.17 -45.40 -12.38
C THR A 135 -19.95 -46.49 -13.13
N ASP A 136 -19.42 -46.94 -14.26
CA ASP A 136 -19.81 -48.22 -14.84
C ASP A 136 -18.76 -49.28 -14.48
N TYR A 137 -18.98 -49.95 -13.34
CA TYR A 137 -18.21 -51.13 -12.95
C TYR A 137 -18.94 -52.37 -13.48
N GLU A 138 -18.52 -52.90 -14.62
CA GLU A 138 -18.75 -54.31 -14.96
C GLU A 138 -17.60 -55.14 -14.39
N VAL A 139 -17.91 -56.02 -13.44
CA VAL A 139 -16.99 -57.03 -12.94
C VAL A 139 -16.88 -58.11 -14.00
N SER A 140 -15.71 -58.26 -14.61
CA SER A 140 -15.31 -59.52 -15.24
C SER A 140 -13.91 -59.89 -14.78
N ASP A 141 -13.80 -61.10 -14.26
CA ASP A 141 -12.59 -61.71 -13.75
C ASP A 141 -11.61 -61.95 -14.92
N GLU A 142 -10.40 -61.40 -14.83
CA GLU A 142 -9.12 -62.12 -15.00
C GLU A 142 -7.92 -61.16 -14.88
N VAL A 143 -6.90 -61.65 -14.18
CA VAL A 143 -5.63 -60.95 -13.88
C VAL A 143 -4.66 -61.22 -15.00
N ASP A 144 -3.98 -60.19 -15.51
CA ASP A 144 -2.59 -60.33 -15.97
C ASP A 144 -1.81 -59.03 -15.77
N ILE A 145 -0.67 -59.18 -15.09
CA ILE A 145 0.26 -58.10 -14.73
C ILE A 145 1.32 -58.02 -15.83
N GLU A 146 1.35 -56.92 -16.58
CA GLU A 146 2.53 -56.53 -17.36
C GLU A 146 3.16 -55.26 -16.79
N VAL A 147 4.39 -55.41 -16.32
CA VAL A 147 5.26 -54.33 -15.86
C VAL A 147 5.97 -53.72 -17.07
N VAL A 148 5.61 -52.50 -17.45
CA VAL A 148 6.44 -51.65 -18.33
C VAL A 148 6.47 -50.24 -17.76
N GLY A 149 7.61 -49.82 -17.22
CA GLY A 149 7.78 -48.50 -16.62
C GLY A 149 8.23 -47.44 -17.62
N VAL A 150 7.86 -46.18 -17.39
CA VAL A 150 8.66 -44.99 -17.79
C VAL A 150 8.39 -43.81 -16.83
N ALA A 151 9.49 -43.37 -16.20
CA ALA A 151 9.90 -42.04 -15.70
C ALA A 151 8.88 -40.95 -15.29
N ASN A 152 8.97 -40.59 -14.00
CA ASN A 152 9.10 -39.25 -13.40
C ASN A 152 8.86 -37.98 -14.26
N GLY A 153 7.83 -37.21 -13.86
CA GLY A 153 8.00 -35.91 -13.20
C GLY A 153 8.36 -34.64 -14.00
N VAL A 154 7.86 -33.53 -13.46
CA VAL A 154 8.43 -32.15 -13.45
C VAL A 154 7.69 -31.07 -14.26
N ALA A 155 7.04 -30.21 -13.46
CA ALA A 155 6.96 -28.74 -13.54
C ALA A 155 6.29 -28.04 -14.73
N ASN A 156 5.19 -27.35 -14.43
CA ASN A 156 4.85 -26.08 -15.07
C ASN A 156 4.93 -24.95 -14.05
N GLY A 157 6.16 -24.47 -13.86
CA GLY A 157 6.48 -23.16 -13.31
C GLY A 157 7.61 -22.58 -14.16
N VAL A 158 7.55 -21.28 -14.45
CA VAL A 158 8.52 -20.49 -15.25
C VAL A 158 8.26 -20.68 -16.77
N ALA A 159 7.92 -19.68 -17.59
CA ALA A 159 8.16 -18.25 -17.56
C ALA A 159 7.08 -17.49 -18.36
N ASN A 160 6.56 -16.39 -17.80
CA ASN A 160 6.11 -15.26 -18.61
C ASN A 160 6.89 -14.04 -18.13
N GLY A 161 8.11 -13.96 -18.64
CA GLY A 161 9.03 -12.85 -18.44
C GLY A 161 9.71 -12.55 -19.77
N VAL A 162 9.73 -11.27 -20.12
CA VAL A 162 10.42 -10.65 -21.26
C VAL A 162 9.64 -10.65 -22.59
N ALA A 163 8.61 -9.82 -22.64
CA ALA A 163 8.35 -9.03 -23.84
C ALA A 163 9.34 -7.85 -23.90
N ASN A 164 9.79 -7.54 -25.12
CA ASN A 164 10.60 -6.40 -25.59
C ASN A 164 12.12 -6.60 -25.70
N GLY A 165 12.56 -6.78 -26.95
CA GLY A 165 13.95 -6.70 -27.38
C GLY A 165 14.13 -6.91 -28.88
N VAL A 166 13.74 -5.89 -29.68
CA VAL A 166 14.32 -5.49 -30.99
C VAL A 166 14.55 -6.58 -32.05
N ALA A 167 13.74 -6.56 -33.11
CA ALA A 167 14.05 -7.20 -34.39
C ALA A 167 15.15 -6.41 -35.14
N ASN A 168 16.24 -7.10 -35.50
CA ASN A 168 17.05 -6.79 -36.69
C ASN A 168 16.15 -7.01 -37.93
N GLY A 169 16.23 -6.35 -39.08
CA GLY A 169 17.25 -5.55 -39.75
C GLY A 169 16.93 -5.71 -41.25
N GLU A 170 17.30 -4.77 -42.11
CA GLU A 170 17.38 -5.01 -43.56
C GLU A 170 18.33 -3.98 -44.19
N ALA A 171 18.93 -4.40 -45.30
CA ALA A 171 20.19 -3.96 -45.89
C ALA A 171 20.25 -2.53 -46.43
#